data_AF-A0A847D391-F1
#
_entry.id   AF-A0A847D391-F1
#
_cell.length_a   1.000
_cell.length_b   1.000
_cell.length_c   1.000
_cell.angle_alpha   90.00
_cell.angle_beta   90.00
_cell.angle_gamma   90.00
#
_symmetry.space_group_name_H-M   'P 1'
#
loop_
_entity.id
_entity.type
_entity.pdbx_description
1 polymer ?
#
loop_
_entity_poly.entity_id
_entity_poly.type
_entity_poly.pdbx_seq_one_letter_code
_entity_poly.pdbx_strand_id
1 'polypeptide(L)' 'MISKFELNRKGVAELMKSDGMQAVLNDHASAIRNRCGNGYEQDIYVGKNRANAMVSAETAKAKKDNLNNNTLLKAVK' A
#
# COMPACT_ATOMS: atom_id res chain seq x y z
N MET A 1 19.15 11.46 -37.40
CA MET A 1 18.65 10.14 -36.95
C MET A 1 18.06 10.34 -35.56
N ILE A 2 16.74 10.34 -35.41
CA ILE A 2 16.09 10.50 -34.11
C ILE A 2 16.07 9.13 -33.45
N SER A 3 16.87 8.94 -32.40
CA SER A 3 16.89 7.69 -31.63
C SER A 3 15.60 7.57 -30.83
N LYS A 4 14.89 6.45 -30.97
CA LYS A 4 13.68 6.17 -30.18
C LYS A 4 14.10 5.83 -28.74
N PHE A 5 13.51 6.51 -27.76
CA PHE A 5 13.68 6.15 -26.36
C PHE A 5 13.03 4.80 -26.07
N GLU A 6 13.77 3.90 -25.44
CA GLU A 6 13.28 2.62 -24.94
C GLU A 6 13.38 2.56 -23.41
N LEU A 7 12.24 2.28 -22.76
CA LEU A 7 12.18 2.23 -21.30
C LEU A 7 12.85 0.95 -20.78
N ASN A 8 13.78 1.09 -19.84
CA ASN A 8 14.34 -0.03 -19.09
C ASN A 8 13.28 -0.63 -18.13
N ARG A 9 12.48 -1.56 -18.64
CA ARG A 9 11.41 -2.23 -17.88
C ARG A 9 11.93 -2.96 -16.65
N LYS A 10 13.12 -3.57 -16.74
CA LYS A 10 13.74 -4.30 -15.63
C LYS A 10 14.12 -3.34 -14.51
N GLY A 11 14.80 -2.23 -14.84
CA GLY A 11 15.18 -1.20 -13.88
C GLY A 11 13.97 -0.55 -13.21
N VAL A 12 12.87 -0.32 -13.96
CA VAL A 12 11.62 0.17 -13.36
C VAL A 12 11.04 -0.84 -12.37
N ALA A 13 11.02 -2.14 -12.70
CA ALA A 13 10.54 -3.15 -11.77
C ALA A 13 11.43 -3.28 -10.52
N GLU A 14 12.75 -3.15 -10.66
CA GLU A 14 13.68 -3.09 -9.53
C GLU A 14 13.39 -1.90 -8.63
N LEU A 15 13.24 -0.70 -9.20
CA LEU A 15 12.87 0.51 -8.46
C LEU A 15 11.53 0.33 -7.72
N MET A 16 10.50 -0.19 -8.39
CA MET A 16 9.17 -0.40 -7.80
C MET A 16 9.12 -1.48 -6.71
N LYS A 17 10.17 -2.31 -6.58
CA LYS A 17 10.32 -3.32 -5.52
C LYS A 17 11.31 -2.90 -4.43
N SER A 18 12.06 -1.82 -4.66
CA SER A 18 13.13 -1.37 -3.77
C SER A 18 12.64 -1.12 -2.35
N ASP A 19 13.56 -1.19 -1.38
CA ASP A 19 13.26 -0.89 0.02
C ASP A 19 12.77 0.55 0.20
N GLY A 20 13.28 1.49 -0.61
CA GLY A 20 12.78 2.86 -0.64
C GLY A 20 11.29 2.95 -1.05
N MET A 21 10.87 2.18 -2.07
CA MET A 21 9.46 2.12 -2.45
C MET A 21 8.62 1.44 -1.37
N GLN A 22 9.13 0.40 -0.71
CA GLN A 22 8.46 -0.26 0.40
C GLN A 22 8.29 0.68 1.61
N ALA A 23 9.28 1.52 1.91
CA ALA A 23 9.20 2.54 2.96
C ALA A 23 8.09 3.56 2.66
N VAL A 24 8.04 4.09 1.42
CA VAL A 24 6.97 5.01 0.99
C VAL A 24 5.59 4.36 1.13
N LEU A 25 5.43 3.12 0.69
CA LEU A 25 4.17 2.38 0.82
C LEU A 25 3.79 2.14 2.29
N ASN A 26 4.76 1.82 3.15
CA ASN A 26 4.57 1.66 4.58
C ASN A 26 4.10 2.94 5.25
N ASP A 27 4.64 4.10 4.88
CA ASP A 27 4.24 5.39 5.43
C ASP A 27 2.78 5.70 5.08
N HIS A 28 2.40 5.47 3.82
CA HIS A 28 1.00 5.62 3.39
C HIS A 28 0.06 4.66 4.13
N ALA A 29 0.44 3.38 4.25
CA ALA A 29 -0.35 2.39 4.98
C ALA A 29 -0.49 2.74 6.46
N SER A 30 0.61 3.18 7.10
CA SER A 30 0.62 3.63 8.50
C SER A 30 -0.32 4.81 8.71
N ALA A 31 -0.31 5.78 7.80
CA ALA A 31 -1.21 6.92 7.87
C ALA A 31 -2.69 6.50 7.76
N ILE A 32 -3.01 5.56 6.86
CA ILE A 32 -4.38 5.01 6.71
C ILE A 32 -4.79 4.22 7.96
N ARG A 33 -3.96 3.28 8.41
CA ARG A 33 -4.22 2.45 9.61
C ARG A 33 -4.45 3.32 10.84
N ASN A 34 -3.61 4.33 11.05
CA ASN A 34 -3.73 5.25 12.19
C ASN A 34 -5.04 6.05 12.16
N ARG A 35 -5.58 6.38 10.97
CA ARG A 35 -6.91 7.01 10.84
C ARG A 35 -8.06 6.04 11.15
N CYS A 36 -7.88 4.75 10.89
CA CYS A 36 -8.89 3.73 11.17
C CYS A 36 -8.98 3.38 12.67
N GLY A 37 -7.84 3.43 13.37
CA GLY A 37 -7.77 3.20 14.81
C GLY A 37 -7.53 1.72 15.19
N ASN A 38 -7.89 1.37 16.42
CA ASN A 38 -7.55 0.07 17.02
C ASN A 38 -8.19 -1.12 16.30
N GLY A 39 -7.41 -2.18 16.10
CA GLY A 39 -7.87 -3.43 15.49
C GLY A 39 -7.79 -3.48 13.97
N TYR A 40 -7.22 -2.44 13.36
CA TYR A 40 -6.76 -2.44 11.97
C TYR A 40 -5.25 -2.70 11.91
N GLU A 41 -4.83 -3.45 10.91
CA GLU A 41 -3.43 -3.83 10.71
C GLU A 41 -2.98 -3.44 9.30
N GLN A 42 -1.67 -3.55 9.07
CA GLN A 42 -1.08 -3.35 7.75
C GLN A 42 0.03 -4.35 7.49
N ASP A 43 0.30 -4.62 6.22
CA ASP A 43 1.44 -5.42 5.78
C ASP A 43 2.10 -4.83 4.51
N ILE A 44 3.22 -5.45 4.12
CA ILE A 44 3.92 -5.18 2.86
C ILE A 44 4.15 -6.49 2.14
N TYR A 45 3.90 -6.49 0.84
CA TYR A 45 4.19 -7.61 -0.05
C TYR A 45 4.93 -7.17 -1.31
N VAL A 46 6.10 -7.78 -1.56
CA VAL A 46 6.86 -7.58 -2.79
C VAL A 46 6.44 -8.62 -3.83
N GLY A 47 5.62 -8.20 -4.78
CA GLY A 47 5.16 -9.05 -5.88
C GLY A 47 6.11 -9.07 -7.07
N LYS A 48 5.66 -9.67 -8.18
CA LYS A 48 6.46 -9.87 -9.40
C LYS A 48 7.09 -8.57 -9.94
N ASN A 49 6.31 -7.49 -9.99
CA ASN A 49 6.70 -6.23 -10.66
C ASN A 49 6.80 -5.02 -9.72
N ARG A 50 6.28 -5.11 -8.50
CA ARG A 50 6.14 -3.98 -7.56
C ARG A 50 5.87 -4.47 -6.15
N ALA A 51 6.21 -3.65 -5.17
CA ALA A 51 5.69 -3.77 -3.82
C ALA A 51 4.26 -3.24 -3.73
N ASN A 52 3.49 -3.73 -2.76
CA ASN A 52 2.21 -3.16 -2.34
C ASN A 52 2.12 -3.20 -0.81
N ALA A 53 1.30 -2.32 -0.26
CA ALA A 53 0.90 -2.34 1.14
C ALA A 53 -0.60 -2.57 1.23
N MET A 54 -1.03 -3.38 2.21
CA MET A 54 -2.43 -3.56 2.53
C MET A 54 -2.73 -2.96 3.91
N VAL A 55 -3.94 -2.43 4.08
CA VAL A 55 -4.51 -2.13 5.40
C VAL A 55 -5.82 -2.89 5.51
N SER A 56 -6.00 -3.64 6.60
CA SER A 56 -7.13 -4.54 6.80
C SER A 56 -7.74 -4.38 8.19
N ALA A 57 -9.03 -4.71 8.31
CA ALA A 57 -9.69 -4.84 9.61
C ALA A 57 -9.45 -6.26 10.13
N GLU A 58 -8.70 -6.42 11.21
CA GLU A 58 -8.31 -7.73 11.71
C GLU A 58 -9.30 -8.23 12.77
N THR A 59 -9.57 -7.39 13.76
CA THR A 59 -10.45 -7.74 14.89
C THR A 59 -11.93 -7.74 14.49
N ALA A 60 -12.75 -8.54 15.19
CA ALA A 60 -14.20 -8.54 14.99
C ALA A 60 -14.83 -7.14 15.19
N LYS A 61 -14.29 -6.35 16.13
CA LYS A 61 -14.70 -4.96 16.37
C LYS A 61 -14.38 -4.07 15.17
N ALA A 62 -13.17 -4.13 14.64
CA ALA A 62 -12.76 -3.37 13.46
C ALA A 62 -13.54 -3.79 12.20
N LYS A 63 -13.82 -5.08 12.03
CA LYS A 63 -14.64 -5.59 10.92
C LYS A 63 -16.06 -5.01 10.97
N LYS A 64 -16.69 -5.00 12.15
CA LYS A 64 -18.02 -4.39 12.37
C LYS A 64 -18.00 -2.88 12.17
N ASP A 65 -16.97 -2.20 12.68
CA ASP A 65 -16.78 -0.76 12.47
C ASP A 65 -16.68 -0.44 10.98
N ASN A 66 -15.78 -1.12 10.25
CA ASN A 66 -15.60 -0.92 8.82
C ASN A 66 -16.90 -1.13 8.04
N LEU A 67 -17.65 -2.19 8.35
CA LEU A 67 -18.92 -2.52 7.69
C LEU A 67 -19.97 -1.42 7.90
N ASN A 68 -20.07 -0.87 9.12
CA ASN A 68 -21.08 0.12 9.45
C ASN A 68 -20.70 1.53 8.97
N ASN A 69 -19.41 1.86 8.96
CA ASN A 69 -18.93 3.23 8.81
C ASN A 69 -18.15 3.48 7.52
N ASN A 70 -17.82 2.44 6.75
CA ASN A 70 -16.91 2.50 5.60
C ASN A 70 -15.54 3.09 5.98
N THR A 71 -15.04 2.73 7.16
CA THR A 71 -13.85 3.34 7.78
C THR A 71 -12.62 3.28 6.87
N LEU A 72 -12.29 2.12 6.29
CA LEU A 72 -11.15 1.99 5.36
C LEU A 72 -11.31 2.87 4.13
N LEU A 73 -12.49 2.85 3.50
CA LEU A 73 -12.76 3.64 2.30
C LEU A 73 -12.59 5.14 2.57
N LYS A 74 -13.12 5.63 3.70
CA LYS A 74 -13.02 7.04 4.10
C LYS A 74 -11.62 7.42 4.62
N ALA A 75 -10.83 6.44 5.05
CA ALA A 75 -9.47 6.65 5.48
C ALA A 75 -8.50 6.82 4.30
N VAL A 76 -8.85 6.42 3.07
CA VAL A 76 -8.06 6.73 1.87
C VAL A 76 -8.33 8.20 1.47
N LYS A 77 -7.28 9.01 1.40
CA LYS A 77 -7.32 10.42 0.97
C LYS A 77 -6.21 10.69 -0.02
#